data_AF-A0A3D0HJP6-F1
#
_entry.id   AF-A0A3D0HJP6-F1
#
_cell.length_a   1.000
_cell.length_b   1.000
_cell.length_c   1.000
_cell.angle_alpha   90.00
_cell.angle_beta   90.00
_cell.angle_gamma   90.00
#
_symmetry.space_group_name_H-M   'P 1'
#
loop_
_entity.id
_entity.type
_entity.pdbx_description
1 polymer ?
#
loop_
_entity_poly.entity_id
_entity_poly.type
_entity_poly.pdbx_seq_one_letter_code
_entity_poly.pdbx_strand_id
1 'polypeptide(L)'
;MLSWSGNEQSIEIELTSVRDATGGANVKFARELLDFATAATELDDAALVSAREALIKTAGVAVTIDAAAVIANFEMMTRLADSTGARMPEEVVAQRLSAATAMGVDQAISRR
;
A
#
# COMPACT_ATOMS: atom_id res chain seq x y z
N MET A 1 -3.25 11.11 -10.40
CA MET A 1 -2.93 12.01 -9.27
C MET A 1 -1.44 12.23 -9.16
N LEU A 2 -0.59 11.20 -9.06
CA LEU A 2 0.87 11.37 -9.06
C LEU A 2 1.40 12.03 -10.35
N SER A 3 1.03 11.52 -11.52
CA SER A 3 1.40 12.12 -12.81
C SER A 3 0.98 13.58 -12.95
N TRP A 4 -0.21 13.91 -12.47
CA TRP A 4 -0.73 15.27 -12.45
C TRP A 4 0.04 16.17 -11.47
N SER A 5 0.33 15.68 -10.26
CA SER A 5 1.10 16.41 -9.25
C SER A 5 2.55 16.66 -9.70
N GLY A 6 3.19 15.69 -10.36
CA GLY A 6 4.53 15.87 -10.92
C GLY A 6 4.55 16.91 -12.02
N ASN A 7 3.54 16.91 -12.90
CA ASN A 7 3.42 17.92 -13.95
C ASN A 7 3.15 19.32 -13.37
N GLU A 8 2.26 19.46 -12.40
CA GLU A 8 1.93 20.73 -11.75
C GLU A 8 3.15 21.32 -11.02
N GLN A 9 3.95 20.48 -10.38
CA GLN A 9 5.12 20.91 -9.62
C GLN A 9 6.40 20.97 -10.48
N SER A 10 6.33 20.57 -11.76
CA SER A 10 7.51 20.40 -12.63
C SER A 10 8.58 19.50 -12.02
N ILE A 11 8.16 18.43 -11.36
CA ILE A 11 9.03 17.42 -10.72
C ILE A 11 8.86 16.09 -11.44
N GLU A 12 9.98 15.51 -11.84
CA GLU A 12 10.02 14.13 -12.32
C GLU A 12 9.87 13.17 -11.14
N ILE A 13 8.92 12.24 -11.24
CA ILE A 13 8.65 11.26 -10.19
C ILE A 13 9.38 9.96 -10.52
N GLU A 14 10.39 9.66 -9.73
CA GLU A 14 11.15 8.41 -9.80
C GLU A 14 10.35 7.30 -9.09
N LEU A 15 9.94 6.27 -9.84
CA LEU A 15 9.11 5.16 -9.34
C LEU A 15 9.87 3.82 -9.24
N THR A 16 11.07 3.73 -9.80
CA THR A 16 11.87 2.49 -9.82
C THR A 16 12.37 2.15 -8.42
N SER A 17 12.71 3.16 -7.61
CA SER A 17 13.07 2.98 -6.19
C SER A 17 11.96 2.33 -5.37
N VAL A 18 10.68 2.51 -5.76
CA VAL A 18 9.54 1.84 -5.12
C VAL A 18 9.51 0.36 -5.50
N ARG A 19 9.77 0.05 -6.77
CA ARG A 19 9.84 -1.33 -7.27
C ARG A 19 10.96 -2.13 -6.61
N ASP A 20 12.13 -1.52 -6.46
CA ASP A 20 13.33 -2.21 -5.98
C ASP A 20 13.43 -2.24 -4.44
N ALA A 21 12.52 -1.57 -3.73
CA ALA A 21 12.52 -1.52 -2.28
C ALA A 21 12.09 -2.85 -1.65
N THR A 22 13.00 -3.50 -0.93
CA THR A 22 12.74 -4.74 -0.17
C THR A 22 12.16 -4.49 1.22
N GLY A 23 12.19 -3.24 1.70
CA GLY A 23 11.74 -2.83 3.03
C GLY A 23 11.05 -1.48 3.05
N GLY A 24 10.48 -1.05 1.92
CA GLY A 24 9.81 0.24 1.71
C GLY A 24 10.74 1.36 1.23
N ALA A 25 10.23 2.18 0.30
CA ALA A 25 10.99 3.23 -0.37
C ALA A 25 11.29 4.42 0.57
N ASN A 26 12.34 4.30 1.40
CA ASN A 26 12.74 5.31 2.39
C ASN A 26 11.63 5.74 3.38
N VAL A 27 10.60 4.91 3.55
CA VAL A 27 9.52 5.19 4.50
C VAL A 27 10.00 4.81 5.91
N LYS A 28 9.81 5.72 6.86
CA LYS A 28 10.16 5.47 8.27
C LYS A 28 9.30 4.32 8.80
N PHE A 29 9.93 3.35 9.49
CA PHE A 29 9.27 2.14 10.03
C PHE A 29 8.63 1.26 8.97
N ALA A 30 9.07 1.36 7.72
CA ALA A 30 8.40 0.70 6.61
C ALA A 30 8.26 -0.82 6.78
N ARG A 31 9.26 -1.48 7.39
CA ARG A 31 9.19 -2.91 7.64
C ARG A 31 8.05 -3.24 8.62
N GLU A 32 8.03 -2.59 9.78
CA GLU A 32 7.01 -2.82 10.81
C GLU A 32 5.61 -2.39 10.35
N LEU A 33 5.51 -1.33 9.55
CA LEU A 33 4.25 -0.91 8.93
C LEU A 33 3.74 -1.95 7.95
N LEU A 34 4.61 -2.49 7.09
CA LEU A 34 4.26 -3.52 6.12
C LEU A 34 3.88 -4.83 6.82
N ASP A 35 4.63 -5.24 7.83
CA ASP A 35 4.34 -6.46 8.59
C ASP A 35 3.00 -6.35 9.32
N PHE A 36 2.71 -5.20 9.94
CA PHE A 36 1.43 -4.96 10.60
C PHE A 36 0.26 -4.91 9.61
N ALA A 37 0.42 -4.23 8.47
CA ALA A 37 -0.59 -4.20 7.42
C ALA A 37 -0.87 -5.60 6.85
N THR A 38 0.19 -6.39 6.61
CA THR A 38 0.06 -7.76 6.10
C THR A 38 -0.70 -8.64 7.09
N ALA A 39 -0.25 -8.69 8.34
CA ALA A 39 -0.87 -9.51 9.39
C ALA A 39 -2.33 -9.12 9.67
N ALA A 40 -2.70 -7.84 9.50
CA ALA A 40 -4.07 -7.38 9.68
C ALA A 40 -5.05 -7.79 8.56
N THR A 41 -4.53 -8.20 7.40
CA THR A 41 -5.33 -8.74 6.30
C THR A 41 -5.42 -10.27 6.31
N GLU A 42 -4.67 -10.92 7.20
CA GLU A 42 -4.65 -12.36 7.39
C GLU A 42 -5.58 -12.79 8.54
N LEU A 43 -5.98 -14.06 8.55
CA LEU A 43 -6.79 -14.65 9.62
C LEU A 43 -5.91 -15.30 10.70
N ASP A 44 -4.82 -14.62 11.08
CA ASP A 44 -3.87 -15.07 12.12
C ASP A 44 -3.74 -14.02 13.22
N ASP A 45 -4.50 -14.22 14.30
CA ASP A 45 -4.53 -13.33 15.46
C ASP A 45 -3.16 -13.25 16.17
N ALA A 46 -2.38 -14.33 16.18
CA ALA A 46 -1.08 -14.36 16.84
C ALA A 46 -0.06 -13.52 16.05
N ALA A 47 -0.06 -13.66 14.72
CA ALA A 47 0.73 -12.82 13.83
C ALA A 47 0.35 -11.34 13.97
N LEU A 48 -0.96 -11.04 14.01
CA LEU A 48 -1.46 -9.68 14.19
C LEU A 48 -1.02 -9.05 15.52
N VAL A 49 -1.12 -9.78 16.63
CA VAL A 49 -0.67 -9.31 17.95
C VAL A 49 0.83 -9.01 17.92
N SER A 50 1.63 -9.96 17.40
CA SER A 50 3.08 -9.83 17.32
C SER A 50 3.51 -8.61 16.50
N ALA A 51 2.94 -8.43 15.31
CA ALA A 51 3.27 -7.31 14.43
C ALA A 51 2.83 -5.95 15.01
N ARG A 52 1.67 -5.90 15.67
CA ARG A 52 1.19 -4.70 16.38
C ARG A 52 2.14 -4.30 17.50
N GLU A 53 2.56 -5.25 18.34
CA GLU A 53 3.48 -4.99 19.45
C GLU A 53 4.85 -4.52 18.94
N ALA A 54 5.35 -5.11 17.85
CA ALA A 54 6.57 -4.68 17.20
C ALA A 54 6.47 -3.22 16.71
N LEU A 55 5.37 -2.85 16.05
CA LEU A 55 5.15 -1.49 15.58
C LEU A 55 5.01 -0.50 16.75
N ILE A 56 4.30 -0.85 17.82
CA ILE A 56 4.19 0.00 19.03
C ILE A 56 5.57 0.24 19.62
N LYS A 57 6.42 -0.80 19.70
CA LYS A 57 7.78 -0.70 20.24
C LYS A 57 8.67 0.24 19.41
N THR A 58 8.57 0.18 18.08
CA THR A 58 9.44 0.95 17.18
C THR A 58 8.92 2.37 16.91
N ALA A 59 7.61 2.53 16.70
CA ALA A 59 7.00 3.76 16.21
C ALA A 59 6.10 4.46 17.25
N GLY A 60 5.70 3.76 18.32
CA GLY A 60 4.81 4.27 19.36
C GLY A 60 3.33 4.08 19.04
N VAL A 61 2.50 4.16 20.09
CA VAL A 61 1.06 3.88 20.04
C VAL A 61 0.31 4.77 19.05
N ALA A 62 0.61 6.07 19.01
CA ALA A 62 -0.08 7.01 18.12
C ALA A 62 0.08 6.61 16.63
N VAL A 63 1.31 6.30 16.21
CA VAL A 63 1.59 5.86 14.83
C VAL A 63 0.91 4.52 14.54
N THR A 64 0.86 3.60 15.50
CA THR A 64 0.15 2.32 15.33
C THR A 64 -1.36 2.51 15.15
N ILE A 65 -1.97 3.46 15.85
CA ILE A 65 -3.40 3.78 15.69
C ILE A 65 -3.66 4.34 14.29
N ASP A 66 -2.83 5.29 13.83
CA ASP A 66 -2.97 5.86 12.49
C ASP A 66 -2.80 4.78 11.41
N ALA A 67 -1.80 3.89 11.58
CA ALA A 67 -1.62 2.76 10.67
C ALA A 67 -2.83 1.82 10.65
N ALA A 68 -3.40 1.49 11.82
CA ALA A 68 -4.60 0.66 11.91
C ALA A 68 -5.81 1.31 11.23
N ALA A 69 -5.97 2.63 11.36
CA ALA A 69 -7.04 3.38 10.69
C ALA A 69 -6.89 3.33 9.16
N VAL A 70 -5.66 3.47 8.65
CA VAL A 70 -5.36 3.36 7.21
C VAL A 70 -5.66 1.95 6.70
N ILE A 71 -5.21 0.91 7.41
CA ILE A 71 -5.48 -0.49 7.07
C ILE A 71 -6.99 -0.74 6.99
N ALA A 72 -7.74 -0.32 8.01
CA ALA A 72 -9.19 -0.50 8.06
C ALA A 72 -9.90 0.20 6.89
N ASN A 73 -9.44 1.40 6.50
CA ASN A 73 -9.99 2.13 5.36
C ASN A 73 -9.77 1.36 4.04
N PHE A 74 -8.56 0.80 3.83
CA PHE A 74 -8.28 0.00 2.65
C PHE A 74 -9.09 -1.30 2.62
N GLU A 75 -9.16 -2.02 3.74
CA GLU A 75 -9.97 -3.25 3.85
C GLU A 75 -11.44 -3.01 3.54
N MET A 76 -12.01 -1.92 4.07
CA MET A 76 -13.39 -1.52 3.79
C MET A 76 -13.59 -1.26 2.29
N MET A 77 -12.71 -0.47 1.66
CA MET A 77 -12.83 -0.14 0.24
C MET A 77 -12.64 -1.34 -0.67
N THR A 78 -11.70 -2.25 -0.35
CA THR A 78 -11.49 -3.49 -1.10
C THR A 78 -12.73 -4.36 -1.08
N ARG A 79 -13.33 -4.58 0.10
CA ARG A 79 -14.58 -5.37 0.21
C ARG A 79 -15.74 -4.72 -0.53
N LEU A 80 -15.84 -3.39 -0.51
CA LEU A 80 -16.86 -2.67 -1.28
C LEU A 80 -16.66 -2.84 -2.80
N ALA A 81 -15.42 -2.70 -3.28
CA ALA A 81 -15.09 -2.88 -4.69
C ALA A 81 -15.37 -4.32 -5.16
N ASP A 82 -14.98 -5.31 -4.35
CA ASP A 82 -15.19 -6.73 -4.66
C ASP A 82 -16.67 -7.10 -4.67
N SER A 83 -17.44 -6.65 -3.67
CA SER A 83 -18.87 -6.97 -3.55
C SER A 83 -19.73 -6.33 -4.63
N THR A 84 -19.35 -5.14 -5.11
CA THR A 84 -20.07 -4.44 -6.19
C THR A 84 -19.59 -4.86 -7.59
N GLY A 85 -18.49 -5.61 -7.67
CA GLY A 85 -17.84 -5.94 -8.93
C GLY A 85 -17.26 -4.72 -9.63
N ALA A 86 -16.87 -3.68 -8.88
CA ALA A 86 -16.32 -2.45 -9.44
C ALA A 86 -15.16 -2.75 -10.39
N ARG A 87 -15.15 -2.06 -11.53
CA ARG A 87 -14.11 -2.15 -12.55
C ARG A 87 -13.56 -0.76 -12.83
N MET A 88 -12.26 -0.66 -13.06
CA MET A 88 -11.70 0.58 -13.59
C MET A 88 -12.11 0.75 -15.05
N PRO A 89 -12.52 1.96 -15.48
CA PRO A 89 -12.73 2.26 -16.89
C PRO A 89 -11.45 2.03 -17.69
N GLU A 90 -11.58 1.51 -18.92
CA GLU A 90 -10.43 1.17 -19.78
C GLU A 90 -9.50 2.37 -20.01
N GLU A 91 -10.06 3.56 -20.22
CA GLU A 91 -9.28 4.79 -20.40
C GLU A 91 -8.42 5.11 -19.18
N VAL A 92 -8.94 4.91 -17.97
CA VAL A 92 -8.20 5.13 -16.72
C VAL A 92 -7.09 4.11 -16.56
N VAL A 93 -7.32 2.86 -16.96
CA VAL A 93 -6.29 1.81 -16.97
C VAL A 93 -5.17 2.19 -17.95
N ALA A 94 -5.51 2.58 -19.18
CA ALA A 94 -4.54 2.99 -20.20
C ALA A 94 -3.69 4.17 -19.73
N GLN A 95 -4.30 5.18 -19.11
CA GLN A 95 -3.59 6.34 -18.55
C GLN A 95 -2.63 5.99 -17.41
N ARG A 96 -2.87 4.88 -16.69
CA ARG A 96 -2.06 4.46 -15.52
C ARG A 96 -1.04 3.38 -15.84
N LEU A 97 -1.08 2.80 -17.03
CA LEU A 97 -0.26 1.65 -17.40
C LEU A 97 1.24 1.94 -17.24
N SER A 98 1.73 3.10 -17.70
CA SER A 98 3.17 3.42 -17.59
C SER A 98 3.66 3.47 -16.15
N ALA A 99 2.86 4.04 -15.23
CA ALA A 99 3.18 4.09 -13.81
C ALA A 99 3.11 2.70 -13.17
N ALA A 100 2.12 1.88 -13.54
CA ALA A 100 2.00 0.50 -13.08
C ALA A 100 3.22 -0.34 -13.51
N THR A 101 3.65 -0.23 -14.77
CA THR A 101 4.83 -0.91 -15.29
C THR A 101 6.13 -0.42 -14.66
N ALA A 102 6.28 0.89 -14.42
CA ALA A 102 7.45 1.43 -13.72
C ALA A 102 7.59 0.85 -12.30
N MET A 103 6.47 0.69 -11.58
CA MET A 103 6.43 0.07 -10.26
C MET A 103 6.45 -1.47 -10.29
N GLY A 104 6.31 -2.10 -11.45
CA GLY A 104 6.21 -3.56 -11.61
C GLY A 104 4.88 -4.18 -11.15
N VAL A 105 3.85 -3.36 -10.90
CA VAL A 105 2.53 -3.80 -10.41
C VAL A 105 1.76 -4.58 -11.47
N ASP A 106 2.01 -4.29 -12.74
CA ASP A 106 1.45 -5.03 -13.88
C ASP A 106 1.93 -6.49 -13.96
N GLN A 107 3.01 -6.84 -13.26
CA GLN A 107 3.54 -8.21 -13.13
C GLN A 107 3.12 -8.88 -11.82
N ALA A 108 2.45 -8.16 -10.91
CA ALA A 108 2.05 -8.71 -9.63
C ALA A 108 0.91 -9.73 -9.81
N ILE A 109 1.15 -10.96 -9.36
CA ILE A 109 0.12 -11.99 -9.33
C ILE A 109 -0.59 -11.88 -7.97
N SER A 110 -1.89 -11.56 -8.01
CA SER A 110 -2.73 -11.58 -6.82
C SER A 110 -2.67 -12.97 -6.18
N ARG A 111 -2.20 -13.05 -4.93
CA ARG A 111 -2.41 -14.24 -4.11
C ARG A 111 -3.88 -14.24 -3.70
N ARG A 112 -4.64 -15.18 -4.24
CA ARG A 112 -5.96 -15.56 -3.75
C ARG A 112 -5.83 -16.91 -3.07
#